data_AF-A0A0P0M207-F1
#
_entry.id   AF-A0A0P0M207-F1
#
_cell.length_a   1.000
_cell.length_b   1.000
_cell.length_c   1.000
_cell.angle_alpha   90.00
_cell.angle_beta   90.00
_cell.angle_gamma   90.00
#
_symmetry.space_group_name_H-M   'P 1'
#
loop_
_entity.id
_entity.type
_entity.pdbx_description
1 polymer ?
#
loop_
_entity_poly.entity_id
_entity_poly.type
_entity_poly.pdbx_seq_one_letter_code
_entity_poly.pdbx_strand_id
1 'polypeptide(L)'
;MFWIDKHNKGKRRKGHQIVNRFLREAWNEQDGQYVNCTYASFKRNHKMERLLYREQHGFCCYCMRHLEVNQHTSLEHVMPHSSVTKQNKIDFKKINYYKRFNKNFKRNVIYKHLNGTKRKWRSGPLYPHFCAYENLVLSCDGSLFIDEDKDKKLYPSKIHLCCNEHRGNKLIVPLFFIPNINDLIVYNKNGTIGISKIVKSSQRQIELSNTIEDLALEHERLRIIRQAWYHIAASSIYNVEQVKAATSDEPLRKNIMIDSGIPLNIVNRIKHPIYWSLLCEYFWFYKYFTQ
;
A
#
# COMPACT_ATOMS: atom_id res chain seq x y z
N MET A 1 -8.76 -4.61 3.59
CA MET A 1 -7.48 -5.04 3.02
C MET A 1 -7.64 -6.43 2.44
N PHE A 2 -6.63 -6.98 1.75
CA PHE A 2 -6.65 -8.34 1.23
C PHE A 2 -5.24 -8.95 1.31
N TRP A 3 -5.18 -10.28 1.21
CA TRP A 3 -3.92 -11.00 1.23
C TRP A 3 -3.18 -10.90 -0.12
N ILE A 4 -1.90 -10.56 -0.07
CA ILE A 4 -0.98 -10.53 -1.20
C ILE A 4 -0.18 -11.84 -1.22
N ASP A 5 -0.58 -12.74 -2.12
CA ASP A 5 0.06 -14.05 -2.25
C ASP A 5 1.40 -13.99 -3.01
N LYS A 6 2.50 -14.01 -2.26
CA LYS A 6 3.87 -14.18 -2.79
C LYS A 6 4.27 -15.63 -3.04
N HIS A 7 3.37 -16.60 -2.86
CA HIS A 7 3.63 -18.02 -3.12
C HIS A 7 3.34 -18.44 -4.55
N ASN A 8 2.54 -17.67 -5.29
CA ASN A 8 2.25 -17.90 -6.69
C ASN A 8 3.54 -18.08 -7.53
N LYS A 9 3.77 -19.31 -7.99
CA LYS A 9 5.00 -19.69 -8.73
C LYS A 9 5.16 -18.88 -10.03
N GLY A 10 4.07 -18.59 -10.73
CA GLY A 10 4.08 -17.86 -11.99
C GLY A 10 4.49 -16.40 -11.81
N LYS A 11 3.88 -15.70 -10.85
CA LYS A 11 4.24 -14.31 -10.51
C LYS A 11 5.68 -14.23 -9.98
N ARG A 12 6.08 -15.16 -9.11
CA ARG A 12 7.45 -15.23 -8.60
C ARG A 12 8.49 -15.43 -9.69
N ARG A 13 8.27 -16.38 -10.61
CA ARG A 13 9.16 -16.58 -11.77
C ARG A 13 9.32 -15.31 -12.59
N LYS A 14 8.23 -14.58 -12.87
CA LYS A 14 8.27 -13.30 -13.59
C LYS A 14 9.05 -12.24 -12.81
N GLY A 15 8.82 -12.13 -11.50
CA GLY A 15 9.56 -11.22 -10.62
C GLY A 15 11.06 -11.51 -10.65
N HIS A 16 11.44 -12.77 -10.50
CA HIS A 16 12.84 -13.23 -10.56
C HIS A 16 13.51 -12.94 -11.91
N GLN A 17 12.78 -13.10 -13.02
CA GLN A 17 13.28 -12.73 -14.35
C GLN A 17 13.57 -11.22 -14.45
N ILE A 18 12.68 -10.37 -13.92
CA ILE A 18 12.86 -8.92 -13.91
C ILE A 18 14.08 -8.54 -13.06
N VAL A 19 14.23 -9.13 -11.87
CA VAL A 19 15.38 -8.87 -10.99
C VAL A 19 16.69 -9.36 -11.62
N ASN A 20 16.72 -10.58 -12.15
CA ASN A 20 17.89 -11.12 -12.84
C ASN A 20 18.34 -10.24 -14.01
N ARG A 21 17.38 -9.70 -14.78
CA ARG A 21 17.68 -8.79 -15.88
C ARG A 21 18.30 -7.49 -15.36
N PHE A 22 17.68 -6.86 -14.36
CA PHE A 22 18.23 -5.65 -13.74
C PHE A 22 19.65 -5.84 -13.19
N LEU A 23 19.88 -6.94 -12.46
CA LEU A 23 21.21 -7.27 -11.91
C LEU A 23 22.25 -7.61 -12.99
N ARG A 24 21.83 -7.99 -14.19
CA ARG A 24 22.75 -8.22 -15.31
C ARG A 24 23.09 -6.90 -16.00
N GLU A 25 22.09 -6.08 -16.26
CA GLU A 25 22.24 -4.76 -16.90
C GLU A 25 23.05 -3.78 -16.04
N ALA A 26 23.02 -3.92 -14.71
CA ALA A 26 23.77 -3.06 -13.81
C ALA A 26 25.24 -3.47 -13.60
N TRP A 27 25.68 -4.60 -14.13
CA TRP A 27 27.07 -5.05 -14.05
C TRP A 27 27.89 -4.46 -15.20
N ASN A 28 28.88 -3.62 -14.90
CA ASN A 28 29.83 -3.12 -15.87
C ASN A 28 30.98 -4.13 -16.03
N GLU A 29 31.09 -4.77 -17.19
CA GLU A 29 32.15 -5.74 -17.50
C GLU A 29 33.54 -5.07 -17.62
N GLN A 30 33.62 -3.82 -18.07
CA GLN A 30 34.89 -3.10 -18.23
C GLN A 30 35.51 -2.78 -16.86
N ASP A 31 34.70 -2.24 -15.96
CA ASP A 31 35.15 -1.86 -14.61
C ASP A 31 35.13 -3.03 -13.61
N GLY A 32 34.52 -4.16 -13.99
CA GLY A 32 34.33 -5.31 -13.12
C GLY A 32 33.53 -4.98 -11.85
N GLN A 33 32.52 -4.10 -11.96
CA GLN A 33 31.74 -3.64 -10.81
C GLN A 33 30.29 -3.29 -11.17
N TYR A 34 29.45 -3.22 -10.15
CA TYR A 34 28.07 -2.76 -10.27
C TYR A 34 27.95 -1.24 -10.34
N VAL A 35 27.26 -0.71 -11.35
CA VAL A 35 26.99 0.72 -11.56
C VAL A 35 25.49 0.96 -11.58
N ASN A 36 25.04 2.03 -10.90
CA ASN A 36 23.62 2.36 -10.75
C ASN A 36 22.75 1.20 -10.21
N CYS A 37 23.36 0.27 -9.47
CA CYS A 37 22.69 -0.91 -8.93
C CYS A 37 22.05 -0.60 -7.55
N THR A 38 21.09 0.31 -7.55
CA THR A 38 20.43 0.84 -6.35
C THR A 38 18.91 0.74 -6.45
N TYR A 39 18.22 0.98 -5.32
CA TYR A 39 16.76 1.12 -5.35
C TYR A 39 16.30 2.31 -6.19
N ALA A 40 17.04 3.43 -6.17
CA ALA A 40 16.69 4.63 -6.94
C ALA A 40 16.60 4.35 -8.46
N SER A 41 17.44 3.45 -8.96
CA SER A 41 17.34 2.95 -10.34
C SER A 41 16.22 1.92 -10.50
N PHE A 42 16.10 0.99 -9.55
CA PHE A 42 15.13 -0.10 -9.63
C PHE A 42 13.67 0.35 -9.52
N LYS A 43 13.38 1.40 -8.74
CA LYS A 43 12.02 1.90 -8.52
C LYS A 43 11.32 2.36 -9.81
N ARG A 44 12.08 2.63 -10.87
CA ARG A 44 11.59 2.98 -12.21
C ARG A 44 11.30 1.77 -13.09
N ASN A 45 11.36 0.54 -12.54
CA ASN A 45 11.11 -0.67 -13.30
C ASN A 45 9.60 -0.91 -13.50
N HIS A 46 9.05 -0.38 -14.60
CA HIS A 46 7.63 -0.53 -14.95
C HIS A 46 7.18 -1.98 -15.12
N LYS A 47 8.09 -2.92 -15.43
CA LYS A 47 7.75 -4.35 -15.51
C LYS A 47 7.47 -4.91 -14.12
N MET A 48 8.26 -4.53 -13.12
CA MET A 48 8.02 -4.90 -11.72
C MET A 48 6.73 -4.25 -11.22
N GLU A 49 6.55 -2.95 -11.47
CA GLU A 49 5.32 -2.22 -11.11
C GLU A 49 4.07 -2.90 -11.67
N ARG A 50 4.02 -3.19 -12.97
CA ARG A 50 2.88 -3.88 -13.61
C ARG A 50 2.64 -5.30 -13.06
N LEU A 51 3.71 -6.01 -12.70
CA LEU A 51 3.59 -7.34 -12.09
C LEU A 51 2.90 -7.24 -10.73
N LEU A 52 3.35 -6.31 -9.88
CA LEU A 52 2.79 -6.07 -8.55
C LEU A 52 1.37 -5.49 -8.64
N TYR A 53 1.09 -4.64 -9.62
CA TYR A 53 -0.24 -4.09 -9.88
C TYR A 53 -1.27 -5.21 -10.12
N ARG A 54 -0.95 -6.14 -11.03
CA ARG A 54 -1.79 -7.32 -11.30
C ARG A 54 -1.88 -8.25 -10.09
N GLU A 55 -0.83 -8.33 -9.30
CA GLU A 55 -0.83 -9.12 -8.08
C GLU A 55 -1.76 -8.57 -7.01
N GLN A 56 -1.85 -7.24 -6.93
CA GLN A 56 -2.62 -6.51 -5.93
C GLN A 56 -3.97 -6.02 -6.46
N HIS A 57 -4.40 -6.51 -7.62
CA HIS A 57 -5.66 -6.10 -8.26
C HIS A 57 -5.79 -4.56 -8.41
N GLY A 58 -4.66 -3.87 -8.57
CA GLY A 58 -4.62 -2.42 -8.70
C GLY A 58 -4.88 -1.63 -7.42
N PHE A 59 -4.73 -2.21 -6.23
CA PHE A 59 -4.94 -1.49 -4.97
C PHE A 59 -3.68 -1.34 -4.13
N CYS A 60 -3.59 -0.22 -3.40
CA CYS A 60 -2.60 0.04 -2.37
C CYS A 60 -2.65 -1.08 -1.32
N CYS A 61 -1.49 -1.63 -0.96
CA CYS A 61 -1.39 -2.73 0.00
C CYS A 61 -1.87 -2.38 1.43
N TYR A 62 -1.98 -1.09 1.78
CA TYR A 62 -2.38 -0.64 3.11
C TYR A 62 -3.82 -0.10 3.15
N CYS A 63 -4.10 0.98 2.43
CA CYS A 63 -5.35 1.72 2.57
C CYS A 63 -6.44 1.36 1.56
N MET A 64 -6.15 0.45 0.60
CA MET A 64 -7.08 0.01 -0.45
C MET A 64 -7.48 1.12 -1.44
N ARG A 65 -6.72 2.21 -1.51
CA ARG A 65 -6.81 3.18 -2.61
C ARG A 65 -6.50 2.47 -3.92
N HIS A 66 -7.33 2.65 -4.93
CA HIS A 66 -7.05 2.24 -6.29
C HIS A 66 -5.83 2.99 -6.79
N LEU A 67 -4.93 2.26 -7.42
CA LEU A 67 -3.70 2.75 -7.97
C LEU A 67 -3.88 2.91 -9.48
N GLU A 68 -3.25 3.92 -10.03
CA GLU A 68 -3.08 4.04 -11.47
C GLU A 68 -1.61 3.77 -11.80
N VAL A 69 -1.37 2.93 -12.80
CA VAL A 69 0.01 2.59 -13.18
C VAL A 69 0.72 3.86 -13.65
N ASN A 70 1.92 4.10 -13.14
CA ASN A 70 2.70 5.33 -13.35
C ASN A 70 2.14 6.61 -12.69
N GLN A 71 1.15 6.51 -11.80
CA GLN A 71 0.63 7.67 -11.07
C GLN A 71 0.46 7.35 -9.58
N HIS A 72 1.04 8.17 -8.71
CA HIS A 72 0.83 8.09 -7.26
C HIS A 72 1.15 6.71 -6.63
N THR A 73 2.01 5.92 -7.27
CA THR A 73 2.46 4.59 -6.86
C THR A 73 3.91 4.59 -6.39
N SER A 74 4.20 3.88 -5.30
CA SER A 74 5.55 3.58 -4.87
C SER A 74 5.80 2.07 -4.81
N LEU A 75 7.01 1.65 -5.19
CA LEU A 75 7.50 0.31 -4.89
C LEU A 75 7.90 0.28 -3.41
N GLU A 76 7.01 -0.21 -2.57
CA GLU A 76 7.20 -0.25 -1.14
C GLU A 76 7.99 -1.49 -0.72
N HIS A 77 8.94 -1.30 0.20
CA HIS A 77 9.69 -2.40 0.80
C HIS A 77 9.01 -2.90 2.07
N VAL A 78 8.75 -4.20 2.12
CA VAL A 78 8.23 -4.83 3.34
C VAL A 78 9.24 -4.68 4.47
N MET A 79 10.48 -5.12 4.22
CA MET A 79 11.66 -4.85 5.02
C MET A 79 12.30 -3.55 4.51
N PRO A 80 12.22 -2.43 5.26
CA PRO A 80 12.55 -1.11 4.74
C PRO A 80 13.99 -1.01 4.26
N HIS A 81 14.20 -0.33 3.13
CA HIS A 81 15.52 -0.14 2.52
C HIS A 81 16.50 0.64 3.41
N SER A 82 16.00 1.65 4.13
CA SER A 82 16.82 2.55 4.95
C SER A 82 16.96 2.09 6.40
N SER A 83 16.45 0.89 6.74
CA SER A 83 16.35 0.43 8.13
C SER A 83 17.62 -0.20 8.70
N VAL A 84 18.69 -0.32 7.91
CA VAL A 84 19.98 -0.88 8.32
C VAL A 84 21.08 0.07 7.87
N THR A 85 21.63 0.80 8.84
CA THR A 85 22.65 1.82 8.62
C THR A 85 24.03 1.35 9.09
N LYS A 86 24.09 0.41 10.03
CA LYS A 86 25.34 0.02 10.71
C LYS A 86 25.60 -1.49 10.70
N GLN A 87 24.66 -2.31 10.20
CA GLN A 87 24.73 -3.78 10.21
C GLN A 87 25.00 -4.34 11.62
N ASN A 88 24.38 -3.71 12.63
CA ASN A 88 24.55 -4.08 14.02
C ASN A 88 23.50 -5.13 14.45
N LYS A 89 23.58 -5.60 15.71
CA LYS A 89 22.65 -6.60 16.26
C LYS A 89 21.17 -6.19 16.17
N ILE A 90 20.88 -4.88 16.24
CA ILE A 90 19.51 -4.34 16.15
C ILE A 90 18.98 -4.44 14.72
N ASP A 91 19.81 -4.14 13.74
CA ASP A 91 19.49 -4.25 12.31
C ASP A 91 19.19 -5.71 11.92
N PHE A 92 19.98 -6.67 12.42
CA PHE A 92 19.72 -8.10 12.20
C PHE A 92 18.42 -8.58 12.84
N LYS A 93 18.03 -8.04 14.01
CA LYS A 93 16.74 -8.35 14.62
C LYS A 93 15.57 -7.89 13.73
N LYS A 94 15.66 -6.70 13.13
CA LYS A 94 14.64 -6.19 12.19
C LYS A 94 14.54 -7.05 10.93
N ILE A 95 15.68 -7.44 10.34
CA ILE A 95 15.71 -8.35 9.18
C ILE A 95 15.01 -9.68 9.52
N ASN A 96 15.34 -10.27 10.68
CA ASN A 96 14.76 -11.53 11.12
C ASN A 96 13.26 -11.41 11.43
N TYR A 97 12.83 -10.25 11.95
CA TYR A 97 11.42 -9.95 12.14
C TYR A 97 10.64 -10.04 10.83
N TYR A 98 11.06 -9.35 9.76
CA TYR A 98 10.32 -9.39 8.49
C TYR A 98 10.38 -10.76 7.80
N LYS A 99 11.50 -11.48 7.91
CA LYS A 99 11.66 -12.82 7.35
C LYS A 99 10.65 -13.83 7.90
N ARG A 100 10.05 -13.59 9.08
CA ARG A 100 9.07 -14.49 9.70
C ARG A 100 7.70 -14.49 9.01
N PHE A 101 7.33 -13.40 8.33
CA PHE A 101 5.98 -13.22 7.79
C PHE A 101 5.76 -13.87 6.42
N ASN A 102 6.83 -14.21 5.70
CA ASN A 102 6.74 -14.85 4.41
C ASN A 102 7.87 -15.88 4.25
N LYS A 103 7.52 -17.16 4.14
CA LYS A 103 8.50 -18.26 4.02
C LYS A 103 9.39 -18.11 2.78
N ASN A 104 8.86 -17.56 1.68
CA ASN A 104 9.65 -17.30 0.47
C ASN A 104 10.63 -16.15 0.67
N PHE A 105 10.34 -15.21 1.58
CA PHE A 105 11.24 -14.12 1.90
C PHE A 105 12.58 -14.66 2.40
N LYS A 106 12.57 -15.58 3.37
CA LYS A 106 13.81 -16.20 3.90
C LYS A 106 14.63 -16.91 2.81
N ARG A 107 13.97 -17.53 1.83
CA ARG A 107 14.60 -18.32 0.76
C ARG A 107 15.03 -17.53 -0.46
N ASN A 108 14.52 -16.31 -0.63
CA ASN A 108 14.75 -15.52 -1.84
C ASN A 108 15.33 -14.13 -1.57
N VAL A 109 15.40 -13.66 -0.32
CA VAL A 109 15.83 -12.29 0.01
C VAL A 109 17.05 -12.28 0.93
N ILE A 110 18.06 -11.50 0.56
CA ILE A 110 19.22 -11.18 1.38
C ILE A 110 19.39 -9.67 1.54
N TYR A 111 19.69 -9.23 2.76
CA TYR A 111 20.02 -7.83 3.01
C TYR A 111 21.42 -7.54 2.45
N LYS A 112 21.48 -6.78 1.34
CA LYS A 112 22.71 -6.43 0.64
C LYS A 112 22.48 -5.26 -0.31
N HIS A 113 23.47 -4.36 -0.38
CA HIS A 113 23.61 -3.36 -1.44
C HIS A 113 24.71 -3.82 -2.39
N LEU A 114 24.57 -3.53 -3.68
CA LEU A 114 25.51 -4.01 -4.71
C LEU A 114 26.26 -2.89 -5.41
N ASN A 115 25.78 -1.65 -5.42
CA ASN A 115 26.44 -0.55 -6.11
C ASN A 115 27.92 -0.41 -5.68
N GLY A 116 28.83 -0.33 -6.64
CA GLY A 116 30.28 -0.27 -6.42
C GLY A 116 30.95 -1.60 -6.02
N THR A 117 30.18 -2.68 -5.84
CA THR A 117 30.78 -3.98 -5.47
C THR A 117 31.41 -4.66 -6.70
N LYS A 118 32.60 -5.24 -6.50
CA LYS A 118 33.40 -5.92 -7.55
C LYS A 118 33.12 -7.41 -7.71
N ARG A 119 32.10 -7.93 -7.03
CA ARG A 119 31.73 -9.35 -7.09
C ARG A 119 30.43 -9.50 -7.86
N LYS A 120 30.51 -10.08 -9.06
CA LYS A 120 29.35 -10.38 -9.90
C LYS A 120 28.32 -11.23 -9.17
N TRP A 121 27.06 -10.83 -9.23
CA TRP A 121 25.96 -11.60 -8.63
C TRP A 121 25.69 -12.85 -9.45
N ARG A 122 25.52 -13.99 -8.79
CA ARG A 122 25.05 -15.22 -9.46
C ARG A 122 23.58 -15.04 -9.80
N SER A 123 23.18 -15.33 -11.04
CA SER A 123 21.77 -15.26 -11.41
C SER A 123 20.97 -16.28 -10.60
N GLY A 124 19.83 -15.83 -10.06
CA GLY A 124 18.99 -16.62 -9.17
C GLY A 124 18.95 -16.10 -7.72
N PRO A 125 18.04 -16.64 -6.90
CA PRO A 125 17.97 -16.32 -5.48
C PRO A 125 19.23 -16.80 -4.74
N LEU A 126 19.63 -16.18 -3.62
CA LEU A 126 18.98 -15.04 -2.95
C LEU A 126 19.13 -13.76 -3.78
N TYR A 127 18.16 -12.85 -3.68
CA TYR A 127 18.15 -11.54 -4.34
C TYR A 127 18.41 -10.42 -3.32
N PRO A 128 19.11 -9.34 -3.71
CA PRO A 128 19.28 -8.17 -2.85
C PRO A 128 17.93 -7.57 -2.44
N HIS A 129 17.76 -7.30 -1.16
CA HIS A 129 16.50 -6.85 -0.56
C HIS A 129 15.84 -5.66 -1.28
N PHE A 130 16.63 -4.73 -1.81
CA PHE A 130 16.13 -3.50 -2.40
C PHE A 130 15.40 -3.71 -3.73
N CYS A 131 15.64 -4.84 -4.41
CA CYS A 131 15.01 -5.19 -5.68
C CYS A 131 14.27 -6.54 -5.66
N ALA A 132 14.41 -7.33 -4.59
CA ALA A 132 13.80 -8.65 -4.50
C ALA A 132 12.26 -8.57 -4.55
N TYR A 133 11.65 -9.34 -5.45
CA TYR A 133 10.20 -9.37 -5.66
C TYR A 133 9.41 -9.73 -4.38
N GLU A 134 9.93 -10.63 -3.55
CA GLU A 134 9.31 -11.02 -2.28
C GLU A 134 9.30 -9.89 -1.24
N ASN A 135 10.19 -8.89 -1.40
CA ASN A 135 10.28 -7.73 -0.52
C ASN A 135 9.52 -6.51 -1.06
N LEU A 136 8.89 -6.60 -2.24
CA LEU A 136 8.26 -5.46 -2.89
C LEU A 136 6.75 -5.60 -2.99
N VAL A 137 6.04 -4.53 -2.70
CA VAL A 137 4.59 -4.36 -2.90
C VAL A 137 4.33 -2.96 -3.46
N LEU A 138 3.12 -2.67 -3.92
CA LEU A 138 2.71 -1.30 -4.27
C LEU A 138 1.96 -0.67 -3.09
N SER A 139 2.37 0.53 -2.70
CA SER A 139 1.53 1.43 -1.91
C SER A 139 1.21 2.69 -2.71
N CYS A 140 0.16 3.39 -2.28
CA CYS A 140 -0.03 4.77 -2.73
C CYS A 140 1.00 5.69 -2.06
N ASP A 141 1.11 6.91 -2.57
CA ASP A 141 1.91 7.99 -1.98
C ASP A 141 1.31 8.58 -0.69
N GLY A 142 0.16 8.08 -0.23
CA GLY A 142 -0.49 8.56 0.99
C GLY A 142 -1.07 9.97 0.89
N SER A 143 -1.14 10.55 -0.31
CA SER A 143 -1.67 11.90 -0.53
C SER A 143 -3.15 11.98 -0.16
N LEU A 144 -3.47 12.83 0.82
CA LEU A 144 -4.85 13.15 1.20
C LEU A 144 -5.04 14.66 1.13
N PHE A 145 -6.25 15.09 0.79
CA PHE A 145 -6.62 16.50 0.77
C PHE A 145 -7.03 16.95 2.18
N ILE A 146 -6.42 18.04 2.65
CA ILE A 146 -6.80 18.71 3.89
C ILE A 146 -7.54 20.01 3.58
N ASP A 147 -8.44 20.41 4.47
CA ASP A 147 -9.11 21.71 4.37
C ASP A 147 -8.11 22.74 4.93
N GLU A 148 -7.20 23.26 4.09
CA GLU A 148 -6.41 24.43 4.50
C GLU A 148 -7.30 25.67 4.49
N ASP A 149 -7.45 26.24 5.69
CA ASP A 149 -7.81 27.60 6.08
C ASP A 149 -8.87 28.36 5.25
N LYS A 150 -9.95 28.80 5.92
CA LYS A 150 -11.07 29.54 5.31
C LYS A 150 -10.66 30.86 4.65
N ASP A 151 -9.51 31.42 5.04
CA ASP A 151 -9.03 32.72 4.59
C ASP A 151 -8.03 32.66 3.42
N LYS A 152 -7.53 31.47 3.06
CA LYS A 152 -6.60 31.30 1.93
C LYS A 152 -7.07 30.17 1.04
N LYS A 153 -7.93 30.52 0.07
CA LYS A 153 -8.29 29.74 -1.14
C LYS A 153 -7.81 28.30 -1.09
N LEU A 154 -8.69 27.36 -0.73
CA LEU A 154 -8.50 25.89 -0.75
C LEU A 154 -7.46 25.45 -1.80
N TYR A 155 -6.19 25.35 -1.39
CA TYR A 155 -5.20 24.62 -2.16
C TYR A 155 -5.22 23.21 -1.60
N PRO A 156 -5.68 22.21 -2.37
CA PRO A 156 -5.49 20.82 -2.01
C PRO A 156 -3.98 20.53 -2.00
N SER A 157 -3.30 20.88 -0.91
CA SER A 157 -1.93 20.45 -0.67
C SER A 157 -2.01 18.93 -0.52
N LYS A 158 -1.46 18.19 -1.50
CA LYS A 158 -1.31 16.73 -1.39
C LYS A 158 -0.29 16.47 -0.30
N ILE A 159 -0.74 16.24 0.93
CA ILE A 159 0.15 15.90 2.03
C ILE A 159 0.19 14.37 2.17
N HIS A 160 1.40 13.83 2.25
CA HIS A 160 1.69 12.41 2.45
C HIS A 160 1.30 11.95 3.88
N LEU A 161 -0.01 11.82 4.13
CA LEU A 161 -0.58 11.71 5.48
C LEU A 161 -0.81 10.27 5.96
N CYS A 162 -0.61 9.26 5.12
CA CYS A 162 -0.80 7.86 5.50
C CYS A 162 0.10 6.91 4.70
N CYS A 163 0.00 5.61 4.97
CA CYS A 163 0.70 4.54 4.25
C CYS A 163 2.23 4.66 4.38
N ASN A 164 2.98 4.40 3.30
CA ASN A 164 4.44 4.28 3.33
C ASN A 164 5.12 5.57 3.82
N GLU A 165 4.74 6.71 3.26
CA GLU A 165 5.43 7.97 3.57
C GLU A 165 5.26 8.36 5.05
N HIS A 166 4.09 8.10 5.63
CA HIS A 166 3.86 8.31 7.08
C HIS A 166 4.61 7.29 7.94
N ARG A 167 4.67 6.02 7.51
CA ARG A 167 5.39 4.94 8.21
C ARG A 167 6.87 5.24 8.37
N GLY A 168 7.52 5.76 7.33
CA GLY A 168 8.97 5.92 7.29
C GLY A 168 9.70 4.61 7.61
N ASN A 169 10.55 4.62 8.65
CA ASN A 169 11.37 3.47 9.04
C ASN A 169 10.79 2.63 10.21
N LYS A 170 9.53 2.88 10.59
CA LYS A 170 8.90 2.18 11.70
C LYS A 170 8.71 0.68 11.40
N LEU A 171 8.84 -0.12 12.45
CA LEU A 171 8.67 -1.57 12.38
C LEU A 171 7.18 -1.90 12.45
N ILE A 172 6.63 -2.49 11.39
CA ILE A 172 5.20 -2.82 11.33
C ILE A 172 4.98 -4.28 10.99
N VAL A 173 3.79 -4.80 11.34
CA VAL A 173 3.30 -6.06 10.79
C VAL A 173 2.93 -5.83 9.33
N PRO A 174 3.47 -6.57 8.35
CA PRO A 174 3.00 -6.48 6.97
C PRO A 174 1.62 -7.16 6.87
N LEU A 175 0.55 -6.42 7.21
CA LEU A 175 -0.81 -6.95 7.33
C LEU A 175 -1.25 -7.75 6.09
N PHE A 176 -0.90 -7.25 4.91
CA PHE A 176 -1.19 -7.88 3.62
C PHE A 176 -0.49 -9.23 3.39
N PHE A 177 0.47 -9.66 4.21
CA PHE A 177 1.03 -11.01 4.15
C PHE A 177 0.28 -12.04 4.99
N ILE A 178 -0.71 -11.61 5.79
CA ILE A 178 -1.52 -12.53 6.60
C ILE A 178 -2.63 -13.12 5.71
N PRO A 179 -2.67 -14.45 5.48
CA PRO A 179 -3.63 -15.06 4.54
C PRO A 179 -5.10 -14.78 4.84
N ASN A 180 -5.45 -14.76 6.13
CA ASN A 180 -6.82 -14.55 6.61
C ASN A 180 -7.04 -13.11 7.12
N ILE A 181 -6.34 -12.12 6.56
CA ILE A 181 -6.36 -10.75 7.08
C ILE A 181 -7.76 -10.12 7.15
N ASN A 182 -8.66 -10.52 6.24
CA ASN A 182 -10.04 -10.02 6.20
C ASN A 182 -10.85 -10.44 7.43
N ASP A 183 -10.49 -11.55 8.07
CA ASP A 183 -11.14 -12.01 9.30
C ASP A 183 -10.60 -11.28 10.53
N LEU A 184 -9.40 -10.70 10.43
CA LEU A 184 -8.68 -10.07 11.54
C LEU A 184 -8.90 -8.56 11.59
N ILE A 185 -8.94 -7.90 10.44
CA ILE A 185 -9.08 -6.44 10.34
C ILE A 185 -10.44 -6.11 9.76
N VAL A 186 -11.27 -5.48 10.58
CA VAL A 186 -12.67 -5.18 10.28
C VAL A 186 -12.81 -3.68 10.03
N TYR A 187 -13.45 -3.28 8.94
CA TYR A 187 -13.89 -1.90 8.77
C TYR A 187 -15.33 -1.75 9.28
N ASN A 188 -15.52 -0.84 10.22
CA ASN A 188 -16.81 -0.59 10.87
C ASN A 188 -17.66 0.41 10.09
N LYS A 189 -18.96 0.41 10.39
CA LYS A 189 -19.97 1.28 9.77
C LYS A 189 -19.68 2.77 9.94
N ASN A 190 -19.03 3.16 11.04
CA ASN A 190 -18.60 4.54 11.32
C ASN A 190 -17.24 4.89 10.68
N GLY A 191 -16.72 4.03 9.80
CA GLY A 191 -15.47 4.21 9.10
C GLY A 191 -14.20 3.92 9.92
N THR A 192 -14.29 3.44 11.16
CA THR A 192 -13.08 3.01 11.90
C THR A 192 -12.61 1.61 11.48
N ILE A 193 -11.38 1.28 11.83
CA ILE A 193 -10.79 -0.05 11.75
C ILE A 193 -10.86 -0.69 13.14
N GLY A 194 -11.47 -1.86 13.22
CA GLY A 194 -11.43 -2.75 14.38
C GLY A 194 -10.50 -3.93 14.17
N ILE A 195 -10.06 -4.52 15.28
CA ILE A 195 -9.43 -5.84 15.31
C ILE A 195 -10.50 -6.84 15.75
N SER A 196 -10.67 -7.90 14.97
CA SER A 196 -11.69 -8.91 15.21
C SER A 196 -11.48 -9.67 16.51
N LYS A 197 -12.60 -10.04 17.16
CA LYS A 197 -12.62 -10.80 18.42
C LYS A 197 -11.99 -12.19 18.32
N ILE A 198 -11.81 -12.72 17.10
CA ILE A 198 -11.08 -13.99 16.90
C ILE A 198 -9.59 -13.89 17.25
N VAL A 199 -9.02 -12.67 17.29
CA VAL A 199 -7.65 -12.43 17.75
C VAL A 199 -7.62 -12.47 19.28
N LYS A 200 -7.45 -13.65 19.88
CA LYS A 200 -7.45 -13.81 21.35
C LYS A 200 -6.19 -13.29 22.05
N SER A 201 -5.05 -13.26 21.36
CA SER A 201 -3.78 -12.84 21.96
C SER A 201 -3.70 -11.31 22.07
N SER A 202 -3.62 -10.78 23.30
CA SER A 202 -3.46 -9.34 23.55
C SER A 202 -2.22 -8.76 22.87
N GLN A 203 -1.10 -9.50 22.90
CA GLN A 203 0.13 -9.08 22.20
C GLN A 203 -0.10 -8.93 20.69
N ARG A 204 -0.83 -9.86 20.08
CA ARG A 204 -1.15 -9.79 18.64
C ARG A 204 -2.11 -8.64 18.34
N GLN A 205 -3.08 -8.36 19.21
CA GLN A 205 -3.95 -7.19 19.05
C GLN A 205 -3.13 -5.90 19.08
N ILE A 206 -2.20 -5.75 20.02
CA ILE A 206 -1.30 -4.59 20.12
C ILE A 206 -0.45 -4.46 18.84
N GLU A 207 0.17 -5.54 18.36
CA GLU A 207 0.98 -5.51 17.13
C GLU A 207 0.18 -5.04 15.89
N LEU A 208 -1.06 -5.49 15.75
CA LEU A 208 -1.95 -5.07 14.66
C LEU A 208 -2.39 -3.61 14.82
N SER A 209 -2.72 -3.19 16.05
CA SER A 209 -3.14 -1.83 16.37
C SER A 209 -2.02 -0.83 16.11
N ASN A 210 -0.81 -1.11 16.59
CA ASN A 210 0.37 -0.27 16.35
C ASN A 210 0.65 -0.12 14.86
N THR A 211 0.43 -1.18 14.07
CA THR A 211 0.58 -1.10 12.62
C THR A 211 -0.44 -0.15 11.97
N ILE A 212 -1.70 -0.20 12.40
CA ILE A 212 -2.76 0.69 11.92
C ILE A 212 -2.40 2.15 12.22
N GLU A 213 -1.91 2.41 13.44
CA GLU A 213 -1.46 3.73 13.90
C GLU A 213 -0.22 4.21 13.14
N ASP A 214 0.81 3.37 13.02
CA ASP A 214 2.08 3.71 12.36
C ASP A 214 1.94 3.97 10.86
N LEU A 215 0.86 3.49 10.25
CA LEU A 215 0.49 3.76 8.86
C LEU A 215 -0.57 4.88 8.73
N ALA A 216 -1.01 5.46 9.85
CA ALA A 216 -2.12 6.41 9.95
C ALA A 216 -3.38 5.97 9.17
N LEU A 217 -3.73 4.69 9.23
CA LEU A 217 -4.90 4.16 8.52
C LEU A 217 -6.23 4.61 9.14
N GLU A 218 -6.17 5.20 10.33
CA GLU A 218 -7.30 5.85 11.03
C GLU A 218 -7.34 7.37 10.84
N HIS A 219 -6.53 7.90 9.90
CA HIS A 219 -6.62 9.30 9.53
C HIS A 219 -8.06 9.69 9.20
N GLU A 220 -8.49 10.85 9.67
CA GLU A 220 -9.87 11.31 9.63
C GLU A 220 -10.49 11.23 8.23
N ARG A 221 -9.74 11.63 7.20
CA ARG A 221 -10.19 11.51 5.79
C ARG A 221 -10.46 10.08 5.35
N LEU A 222 -9.64 9.11 5.76
CA LEU A 222 -9.88 7.71 5.43
C LEU A 222 -11.12 7.18 6.14
N ARG A 223 -11.38 7.62 7.38
CA ARG A 223 -12.61 7.28 8.10
C ARG A 223 -13.86 7.79 7.39
N ILE A 224 -13.85 9.05 6.97
CA ILE A 224 -14.93 9.67 6.17
C ILE A 224 -15.18 8.89 4.89
N ILE A 225 -14.12 8.56 4.14
CA ILE A 225 -14.20 7.79 2.90
C ILE A 225 -14.84 6.43 3.13
N ARG A 226 -14.38 5.69 4.16
CA ARG A 226 -14.94 4.39 4.52
C ARG A 226 -16.40 4.48 4.93
N GLN A 227 -16.75 5.48 5.75
CA GLN A 227 -18.12 5.70 6.19
C GLN A 227 -19.04 6.05 5.02
N ALA A 228 -18.62 6.92 4.11
CA ALA A 228 -19.39 7.25 2.91
C ALA A 228 -19.63 6.00 2.05
N TRP A 229 -18.61 5.18 1.80
CA TRP A 229 -18.76 3.92 1.08
C TRP A 229 -19.67 2.91 1.81
N TYR A 230 -19.66 2.87 3.14
CA TYR A 230 -20.61 2.06 3.91
C TYR A 230 -22.06 2.46 3.61
N HIS A 231 -22.38 3.76 3.68
CA HIS A 231 -23.74 4.24 3.42
C HIS A 231 -24.19 3.99 1.97
N ILE A 232 -23.31 4.25 1.01
CA ILE A 232 -23.57 3.98 -0.43
C ILE A 232 -23.80 2.48 -0.67
N ALA A 233 -22.99 1.60 -0.08
CA ALA A 233 -23.15 0.16 -0.23
C ALA A 233 -24.42 -0.35 0.47
N ALA A 234 -24.69 0.13 1.69
CA ALA A 234 -25.84 -0.30 2.49
C ALA A 234 -27.17 0.13 1.88
N SER A 235 -27.23 1.25 1.17
CA SER A 235 -28.46 1.68 0.47
C SER A 235 -28.79 0.78 -0.73
N SER A 236 -27.77 0.21 -1.38
CA SER A 236 -27.91 -0.60 -2.61
C SER A 236 -28.60 0.13 -3.78
N ILE A 237 -28.72 1.47 -3.72
CA ILE A 237 -29.37 2.28 -4.76
C ILE A 237 -28.39 2.57 -5.91
N TYR A 238 -27.12 2.76 -5.59
CA TYR A 238 -26.08 3.18 -6.54
C TYR A 238 -24.92 2.18 -6.59
N ASN A 239 -24.39 1.95 -7.79
CA ASN A 239 -23.18 1.17 -8.02
C ASN A 239 -21.92 2.07 -8.11
N VAL A 240 -20.75 1.43 -8.17
CA VAL A 240 -19.45 2.12 -8.23
C VAL A 240 -19.34 3.05 -9.43
N GLU A 241 -19.89 2.64 -10.58
CA GLU A 241 -19.84 3.35 -11.85
C GLU A 241 -20.64 4.65 -11.78
N GLN A 242 -21.83 4.62 -11.18
CA GLN A 242 -22.66 5.81 -10.95
C GLN A 242 -21.97 6.78 -9.97
N VAL A 243 -21.37 6.26 -8.88
CA VAL A 243 -20.59 7.08 -7.94
C VAL A 243 -19.42 7.75 -8.64
N LYS A 244 -18.72 7.05 -9.54
CA LYS A 244 -17.64 7.63 -10.35
C LYS A 244 -18.14 8.70 -11.32
N ALA A 245 -19.27 8.46 -12.00
CA ALA A 245 -19.88 9.43 -12.91
C ALA A 245 -20.26 10.75 -12.21
N ALA A 246 -20.70 10.67 -10.95
CA ALA A 246 -21.01 11.81 -10.08
C ALA A 246 -19.81 12.73 -9.75
N THR A 247 -18.59 12.37 -10.17
CA THR A 247 -17.45 13.29 -10.11
C THR A 247 -17.70 14.54 -10.95
N SER A 248 -18.27 14.35 -12.15
CA SER A 248 -18.58 15.43 -13.11
C SER A 248 -20.06 15.80 -13.14
N ASP A 249 -20.94 14.95 -12.59
CA ASP A 249 -22.39 15.18 -12.51
C ASP A 249 -22.80 15.63 -11.10
N GLU A 250 -22.99 16.94 -10.91
CA GLU A 250 -23.37 17.52 -9.62
C GLU A 250 -24.78 17.09 -9.15
N PRO A 251 -25.84 17.12 -9.99
CA PRO A 251 -27.14 16.58 -9.63
C PRO A 251 -27.07 15.12 -9.13
N LEU A 252 -26.40 14.24 -9.87
CA LEU A 252 -26.23 12.84 -9.47
C LEU A 252 -25.48 12.73 -8.13
N ARG A 253 -24.41 13.53 -7.94
CA ARG A 253 -23.68 13.57 -6.67
C ARG A 253 -24.59 13.94 -5.50
N LYS A 254 -25.45 14.95 -5.66
CA LYS A 254 -26.43 15.36 -4.64
C LYS A 254 -27.41 14.23 -4.33
N ASN A 255 -27.96 13.58 -5.35
CA ASN A 255 -28.88 12.46 -5.19
C ASN A 255 -28.23 11.30 -4.43
N ILE A 256 -27.01 10.89 -4.81
CA ILE A 256 -26.27 9.82 -4.10
C ILE A 256 -26.10 10.14 -2.61
N MET A 257 -25.74 11.39 -2.28
CA MET A 257 -25.53 11.80 -0.89
C MET A 257 -26.81 11.75 -0.05
N ILE A 258 -27.94 12.16 -0.62
CA ILE A 258 -29.25 12.19 0.06
C ILE A 258 -29.81 10.77 0.17
N ASP A 259 -29.95 10.10 -0.96
CA ASP A 259 -30.65 8.81 -1.08
C ASP A 259 -29.90 7.68 -0.35
N SER A 260 -28.56 7.76 -0.28
CA SER A 260 -27.77 6.77 0.46
C SER A 260 -27.79 6.98 1.99
N GLY A 261 -28.47 8.03 2.48
CA GLY A 261 -28.55 8.33 3.90
C GLY A 261 -27.19 8.70 4.50
N ILE A 262 -26.32 9.36 3.75
CA ILE A 262 -25.02 9.80 4.25
C ILE A 262 -25.24 10.93 5.28
N PRO A 263 -24.70 10.83 6.51
CA PRO A 263 -24.86 11.86 7.52
C PRO A 263 -24.38 13.25 7.05
N LEU A 264 -25.10 14.31 7.42
CA LEU A 264 -24.84 15.68 6.95
C LEU A 264 -23.40 16.16 7.23
N ASN A 265 -22.83 15.77 8.37
CA ASN A 265 -21.45 16.09 8.73
C ASN A 265 -20.42 15.41 7.80
N ILE A 266 -20.75 14.25 7.22
CA ILE A 266 -19.94 13.56 6.21
C ILE A 266 -20.15 14.18 4.83
N VAL A 267 -21.42 14.44 4.45
CA VAL A 267 -21.79 15.12 3.19
C VAL A 267 -21.00 16.42 3.02
N ASN A 268 -20.95 17.25 4.07
CA ASN A 268 -20.24 18.53 4.03
C ASN A 268 -18.74 18.39 3.74
N ARG A 269 -18.15 17.22 3.96
CA ARG A 269 -16.72 16.93 3.78
C ARG A 269 -16.38 16.18 2.50
N ILE A 270 -17.39 15.72 1.75
CA ILE A 270 -17.21 14.99 0.48
C ILE A 270 -17.89 15.65 -0.72
N LYS A 271 -18.79 16.63 -0.50
CA LYS A 271 -19.59 17.27 -1.58
C LYS A 271 -18.79 17.99 -2.65
N HIS A 272 -17.56 18.43 -2.33
CA HIS A 272 -16.69 19.12 -3.28
C HIS A 272 -16.11 18.11 -4.29
N PRO A 273 -16.04 18.43 -5.60
CA PRO A 273 -15.57 17.48 -6.63
C PRO A 273 -14.22 16.84 -6.35
N ILE A 274 -13.27 17.58 -5.74
CA ILE A 274 -11.94 17.06 -5.41
C ILE A 274 -12.00 15.96 -4.33
N TYR A 275 -12.82 16.14 -3.29
CA TYR A 275 -13.02 15.13 -2.26
C TYR A 275 -13.83 13.94 -2.78
N TRP A 276 -14.79 14.20 -3.67
CA TRP A 276 -15.54 13.15 -4.35
C TRP A 276 -14.65 12.30 -5.26
N SER A 277 -13.75 12.92 -6.00
CA SER A 277 -12.76 12.22 -6.82
C SER A 277 -11.87 11.31 -5.95
N LEU A 278 -11.37 11.84 -4.82
CA LEU A 278 -10.64 11.02 -3.84
C LEU A 278 -11.49 9.86 -3.30
N LEU A 279 -12.76 10.09 -2.95
CA LEU A 279 -13.68 9.03 -2.52
C LEU A 279 -13.78 7.91 -3.57
N CYS A 280 -13.89 8.28 -4.85
CA CYS A 280 -14.02 7.34 -5.97
C CYS A 280 -12.81 6.41 -6.12
N GLU A 281 -11.61 6.85 -5.73
CA GLU A 281 -10.42 6.01 -5.76
C GLU A 281 -10.46 4.88 -4.71
N TYR A 282 -11.32 4.98 -3.68
CA TYR A 282 -11.45 3.96 -2.63
C TYR A 282 -12.63 3.00 -2.85
N PHE A 283 -13.05 2.81 -4.10
CA PHE A 283 -14.20 1.95 -4.46
C PHE A 283 -14.09 0.49 -4.02
N TRP A 284 -12.91 0.03 -3.58
CA TRP A 284 -12.73 -1.27 -2.93
C TRP A 284 -13.73 -1.47 -1.77
N PHE A 285 -14.03 -0.42 -1.02
CA PHE A 285 -14.92 -0.49 0.14
C PHE A 285 -16.38 -0.79 -0.23
N TYR A 286 -16.83 -0.48 -1.45
CA TYR A 286 -18.17 -0.85 -1.90
C TYR A 286 -18.37 -2.36 -1.78
N LYS A 287 -17.50 -3.14 -2.42
CA LYS A 287 -17.55 -4.61 -2.36
C LYS A 287 -17.34 -5.15 -0.95
N TYR A 288 -16.54 -4.48 -0.12
CA TYR A 288 -16.34 -4.90 1.27
C TYR A 288 -17.64 -4.80 2.09
N PHE A 289 -18.44 -3.74 1.89
CA PHE A 289 -19.66 -3.51 2.65
C PHE A 289 -20.93 -4.14 2.05
N THR A 290 -20.87 -4.69 0.82
CA THR A 290 -21.97 -5.47 0.22
C THR A 290 -21.90 -6.96 0.49
N GLN A 291 -20.82 -7.46 1.11
CA GLN A 291 -20.67 -8.84 1.58
C GLN A 291 -21.30 -9.02 2.96
#